data_AF-A0A3C0S6C7-F1
#
_entry.id   AF-A0A3C0S6C7-F1
#
_cell.length_a   1.000
_cell.length_b   1.000
_cell.length_c   1.000
_cell.angle_alpha   90.00
_cell.angle_beta   90.00
_cell.angle_gamma   90.00
#
_symmetry.space_group_name_H-M   'P 1'
#
loop_
_entity.id
_entity.type
_entity.pdbx_description
1 polymer ?
#
loop_
_entity_poly.entity_id
_entity_poly.type
_entity_poly.pdbx_seq_one_letter_code
_entity_poly.pdbx_strand_id
1 'polypeptide(L)'
;MKLLKIFKTNVMPMLGIAIAAGLSVASLTSAGIESATKLDDNPWFELNGTDPLNPSDYSGPKSSPDGCETGNRVCAIQAEMDSSNQPKITPELQQEISDATTSGQPTEHVQVKN
;
A
#
# COMPACT_ATOMS: atom_id res chain seq x y z
N MET A 1 -21.98 -33.09 -32.98
CA MET A 1 -21.84 -32.61 -34.38
C MET A 1 -23.04 -31.73 -34.72
N LYS A 2 -22.79 -30.49 -35.19
CA LYS A 2 -23.70 -29.64 -35.99
C LYS A 2 -25.02 -29.21 -35.30
N LEU A 3 -25.56 -28.00 -35.43
CA LEU A 3 -25.45 -27.00 -36.50
C LEU A 3 -26.00 -25.67 -35.95
N LEU A 4 -25.19 -24.61 -36.06
CA LEU A 4 -25.57 -23.22 -35.78
C LEU A 4 -26.78 -22.78 -36.63
N LYS A 5 -27.70 -22.04 -36.00
CA LYS A 5 -28.75 -21.20 -36.59
C LYS A 5 -29.05 -20.14 -35.52
N ILE A 6 -29.01 -18.82 -35.69
CA ILE A 6 -29.32 -17.97 -36.83
C ILE A 6 -28.47 -16.69 -36.69
N PHE A 7 -27.61 -16.42 -37.68
CA PHE A 7 -27.18 -15.07 -38.00
C PHE A 7 -28.35 -14.37 -38.71
N LYS A 8 -28.91 -13.32 -38.11
CA LYS A 8 -29.86 -12.45 -38.79
C LYS A 8 -29.69 -10.99 -38.36
N THR A 9 -28.74 -10.37 -39.06
CA THR A 9 -28.81 -9.02 -39.65
C THR A 9 -28.96 -7.82 -38.71
N ASN A 10 -27.89 -7.02 -38.60
CA ASN A 10 -27.97 -5.64 -39.08
C ASN A 10 -26.60 -5.05 -39.50
N VAL A 11 -26.61 -4.50 -40.71
CA VAL A 11 -25.66 -3.62 -41.43
C VAL A 11 -24.46 -3.05 -40.64
N MET A 12 -23.20 -3.36 -40.98
CA MET A 12 -22.32 -2.77 -42.01
C MET A 12 -21.95 -1.28 -41.79
N PRO A 13 -20.81 -0.80 -42.32
CA PRO A 13 -19.60 -0.50 -41.56
C PRO A 13 -19.30 1.00 -41.55
N MET A 14 -18.47 1.51 -40.64
CA MET A 14 -17.75 2.74 -40.94
C MET A 14 -16.29 2.66 -40.54
N LEU A 15 -15.51 2.33 -41.57
CA LEU A 15 -14.16 2.79 -41.76
C LEU A 15 -14.10 4.30 -41.46
N GLY A 16 -13.34 4.66 -40.43
CA GLY A 16 -12.91 6.03 -40.17
C GLY A 16 -11.41 6.02 -39.93
N ILE A 17 -10.63 6.10 -41.01
CA ILE A 17 -9.19 6.29 -40.98
C ILE A 17 -8.91 7.79 -40.95
N ALA A 18 -8.14 8.28 -39.98
CA ALA A 18 -7.31 9.49 -40.13
C ALA A 18 -6.23 9.54 -39.03
N ILE A 19 -5.12 8.84 -39.25
CA ILE A 19 -3.89 9.10 -38.47
C ILE A 19 -3.18 10.24 -39.19
N ALA A 20 -3.48 11.49 -38.80
CA ALA A 20 -2.70 12.63 -39.24
C ALA A 20 -1.42 12.69 -38.39
N ALA A 21 -0.28 12.39 -39.01
CA ALA A 21 1.02 12.66 -38.44
C ALA A 21 1.24 14.19 -38.39
N GLY A 22 1.40 14.74 -37.20
CA GLY A 22 1.76 16.15 -36.99
C GLY A 22 1.93 16.44 -35.50
N LEU A 23 3.16 16.78 -35.10
CA LEU A 23 3.61 16.97 -33.73
C LEU A 23 2.94 18.14 -32.98
N SER A 24 2.98 18.05 -31.64
CA SER A 24 2.90 19.12 -30.59
C SER A 24 1.53 19.77 -30.32
N VAL A 25 1.07 20.05 -29.08
CA VAL A 25 1.51 19.91 -27.67
C VAL A 25 0.27 20.12 -26.77
N ALA A 26 0.42 19.91 -25.46
CA ALA A 26 -0.45 20.31 -24.34
C ALA A 26 -1.36 19.20 -23.76
N SER A 27 -0.72 18.40 -22.90
CA SER A 27 -1.19 17.94 -21.59
C SER A 27 -2.71 17.99 -21.35
N LEU A 28 -3.39 16.89 -21.65
CA LEU A 28 -4.51 16.49 -20.81
C LEU A 28 -3.90 15.80 -19.58
N THR A 29 -3.33 16.62 -18.69
CA THR A 29 -3.20 16.22 -17.28
C THR A 29 -4.62 15.99 -16.83
N SER A 30 -5.05 14.73 -16.88
CA SER A 30 -6.26 14.26 -16.25
C SER A 30 -6.27 14.85 -14.84
N ALA A 31 -7.33 15.58 -14.53
CA ALA A 31 -7.47 16.36 -13.31
C ALA A 31 -6.86 15.61 -12.12
N GLY A 32 -5.90 16.28 -11.48
CA GLY A 32 -5.25 15.82 -10.26
C GLY A 32 -6.30 15.42 -9.23
N ILE A 33 -6.54 14.13 -9.17
CA ILE A 33 -6.13 13.35 -8.03
C ILE A 33 -5.04 12.46 -8.65
N GLU A 34 -3.77 12.90 -8.72
CA GLU A 34 -2.97 12.97 -7.49
C GLU A 34 -3.73 12.23 -6.40
N SER A 35 -3.73 10.90 -6.49
CA SER A 35 -3.38 10.19 -5.27
C SER A 35 -2.08 10.84 -4.79
N ALA A 36 -2.19 11.98 -4.09
CA ALA A 36 -1.65 12.03 -2.76
C ALA A 36 -2.06 10.68 -2.21
N THR A 37 -1.12 9.73 -2.31
CA THR A 37 -1.13 8.53 -1.51
C THR A 37 -1.52 9.09 -0.17
N LYS A 38 -2.80 8.89 0.21
CA LYS A 38 -3.16 9.03 1.59
C LYS A 38 -2.14 8.12 2.22
N LEU A 39 -1.14 8.71 2.88
CA LEU A 39 -0.51 8.02 3.98
C LEU A 39 -1.73 7.62 4.79
N ASP A 40 -2.05 6.32 4.68
CA ASP A 40 -3.18 5.73 5.36
C ASP A 40 -3.15 6.27 6.79
N ASP A 41 -4.30 6.51 7.40
CA ASP A 41 -4.42 7.12 8.73
C ASP A 41 -3.43 6.49 9.76
N ASN A 42 -3.01 5.25 9.50
CA ASN A 42 -1.88 4.57 10.13
C ASN A 42 -0.77 4.20 9.12
N PRO A 43 0.31 5.00 8.95
CA PRO A 43 1.46 4.59 8.16
C PRO A 43 2.31 3.53 8.86
N TRP A 44 3.19 2.89 8.09
CA TRP A 44 4.16 1.93 8.62
C TRP A 44 5.43 2.63 9.11
N PHE A 45 5.94 2.15 10.23
CA PHE A 45 7.16 2.60 10.89
C PHE A 45 8.06 1.39 11.13
N GLU A 46 9.27 1.42 10.61
CA GLU A 46 10.24 0.33 10.76
C GLU A 46 11.10 0.55 11.99
N LEU A 47 11.28 -0.49 12.78
CA LEU A 47 12.15 -0.48 13.94
C LEU A 47 13.62 -0.53 13.48
N ASN A 48 14.35 0.57 13.72
CA ASN A 48 15.80 0.66 13.47
C ASN A 48 16.62 0.54 14.75
N GLY A 49 16.02 0.81 15.90
CA GLY A 49 16.66 0.67 17.20
C GLY A 49 16.42 -0.70 17.85
N THR A 50 16.52 -0.74 19.17
CA THR A 50 16.43 -1.98 19.97
C THR A 50 15.15 -2.08 20.77
N ASP A 51 14.47 -0.97 21.03
CA ASP A 51 13.28 -0.96 21.88
C ASP A 51 12.00 -0.75 21.04
N PRO A 52 11.15 -1.77 20.86
CA PRO A 52 9.94 -1.66 20.06
C PRO A 52 8.84 -0.84 20.73
N LEU A 53 8.97 -0.50 22.01
CA LEU A 53 8.02 0.34 22.75
C LEU A 53 8.47 1.81 22.77
N ASN A 54 9.68 2.09 22.30
CA ASN A 54 10.19 3.43 22.16
C ASN A 54 9.87 3.98 20.75
N PRO A 55 8.98 4.97 20.62
CA PRO A 55 8.62 5.54 19.33
C PRO A 55 9.81 6.19 18.59
N SER A 56 10.86 6.60 19.31
CA SER A 56 12.07 7.19 18.72
C SER A 56 13.01 6.16 18.09
N ASP A 57 12.84 4.87 18.35
CA ASP A 57 13.61 3.78 17.72
C ASP A 57 13.08 3.43 16.32
N TYR A 58 11.97 4.05 15.89
CA TYR A 58 11.34 3.82 14.60
C TYR A 58 11.72 4.85 13.54
N SER A 59 11.69 4.43 12.28
CA SER A 59 11.83 5.31 11.12
C SER A 59 10.68 5.14 10.14
N GLY A 60 10.26 6.24 9.53
CA GLY A 60 9.05 6.32 8.73
C GLY A 60 8.60 7.77 8.58
N PRO A 61 7.36 8.02 8.12
CA PRO A 61 6.36 7.04 7.73
C PRO A 61 6.65 6.42 6.35
N LYS A 62 6.28 5.15 6.16
CA LYS A 62 6.32 4.46 4.86
C LYS A 62 4.94 3.90 4.50
N SER A 63 4.69 3.70 3.21
CA SER A 63 3.46 3.05 2.73
C SER A 63 3.44 1.54 2.95
N SER A 64 4.61 0.90 3.06
CA SER A 64 4.74 -0.53 3.35
C SER A 64 6.07 -0.79 4.08
N PRO A 65 6.12 -1.78 4.99
CA PRO A 65 7.36 -2.19 5.62
C PRO A 65 8.18 -3.06 4.65
N ASP A 66 9.49 -2.84 4.57
CA ASP A 66 10.38 -3.59 3.67
C ASP A 66 11.26 -4.56 4.48
N GLY A 67 11.48 -5.78 3.95
CA GLY A 67 12.33 -6.77 4.62
C GLY A 67 11.80 -7.32 5.95
N CYS A 68 10.49 -7.21 6.20
CA CYS A 68 9.84 -7.92 7.30
C CYS A 68 9.39 -9.31 6.82
N GLU A 69 9.89 -10.35 7.49
CA GLU A 69 9.57 -11.75 7.22
C GLU A 69 8.93 -12.38 8.47
N THR A 70 9.08 -13.68 8.70
CA THR A 70 8.65 -14.32 9.96
C THR A 70 9.82 -14.40 10.94
N GLY A 71 9.55 -14.20 12.24
CA GLY A 71 10.56 -14.31 13.30
C GLY A 71 10.11 -13.71 14.64
N ASN A 72 11.03 -13.60 15.59
CA ASN A 72 10.71 -13.28 16.99
C ASN A 72 11.10 -11.85 17.40
N ARG A 73 11.28 -10.94 16.44
CA ARG A 73 11.61 -9.54 16.70
C ARG A 73 10.67 -8.65 15.93
N VAL A 74 10.29 -7.52 16.52
CA VAL A 74 9.54 -6.50 15.78
C VAL A 74 10.39 -5.96 14.63
N CYS A 75 9.79 -5.90 13.45
CA CYS A 75 10.37 -5.33 12.26
C CYS A 75 9.77 -3.97 11.94
N ALA A 76 8.44 -3.89 11.93
CA ALA A 76 7.72 -2.66 11.68
C ALA A 76 6.37 -2.68 12.39
N ILE A 77 5.84 -1.50 12.69
CA ILE A 77 4.51 -1.31 13.26
C ILE A 77 3.70 -0.36 12.40
N GLN A 78 2.41 -0.59 12.34
CA GLN A 78 1.45 0.32 11.76
C GLN A 78 0.81 1.11 12.90
N ALA A 79 0.94 2.44 12.87
CA ALA A 79 0.42 3.27 13.94
C ALA A 79 0.06 4.66 13.44
N GLU A 80 -0.82 5.35 14.16
CA GLU A 80 -1.07 6.77 13.95
C GLU A 80 0.23 7.55 14.19
N MET A 81 0.38 8.67 13.50
CA MET A 81 1.50 9.56 13.71
C MET A 81 1.18 10.60 14.80
N ASP A 82 2.07 10.77 15.77
CA ASP A 82 2.00 11.87 16.74
C ASP A 82 2.43 13.22 16.11
N SER A 83 2.18 14.32 16.82
CA SER A 83 2.66 15.69 16.47
C SER A 83 4.17 15.77 16.18
N SER A 84 4.96 14.80 16.65
CA SER A 84 6.41 14.71 16.42
C SER A 84 6.84 13.82 15.24
N ASN A 85 5.90 13.42 14.36
CA ASN A 85 6.13 12.48 13.25
C ASN A 85 6.62 11.08 13.67
N GLN A 86 6.23 10.65 14.86
CA GLN A 86 6.59 9.36 15.44
C GLN A 86 5.36 8.45 15.54
N PRO A 87 5.53 7.11 15.55
CA PRO A 87 4.41 6.20 15.78
C PRO A 87 3.85 6.42 17.18
N LYS A 88 2.53 6.54 17.27
CA LYS A 88 1.82 6.64 18.52
C LYS A 88 1.62 5.23 19.09
N ILE A 89 2.49 4.86 20.02
CA ILE A 89 2.44 3.54 20.66
C ILE A 89 1.36 3.53 21.74
N THR A 90 0.15 3.15 21.34
CA THR A 90 -1.00 2.94 22.24
C THR A 90 -0.84 1.66 23.05
N PRO A 91 -1.49 1.53 24.23
CA PRO A 91 -1.43 0.30 25.01
C PRO A 91 -1.93 -0.94 24.24
N GLU A 92 -2.87 -0.77 23.30
CA GLU A 92 -3.34 -1.84 22.41
C GLU A 92 -2.22 -2.32 21.48
N LEU A 93 -1.47 -1.38 20.89
CA LEU A 93 -0.32 -1.71 20.04
C LEU A 93 0.83 -2.33 20.84
N GLN A 94 1.05 -1.89 22.10
CA GLN A 94 2.05 -2.52 22.99
C GLN A 94 1.72 -4.00 23.24
N GLN A 95 0.44 -4.30 23.43
CA GLN A 95 -0.02 -5.67 23.60
C GLN A 95 0.19 -6.48 22.30
N GLU A 96 -0.20 -5.94 21.14
CA GLU A 96 0.06 -6.58 19.85
C GLU A 96 1.55 -6.85 19.60
N ILE A 97 2.42 -5.90 19.95
CA ILE A 97 3.88 -6.08 19.86
C ILE A 97 4.33 -7.26 20.72
N SER A 98 3.82 -7.37 21.94
CA SER A 98 4.14 -8.48 22.85
C SER A 98 3.65 -9.82 22.29
N ASP A 99 2.42 -9.88 21.78
CA ASP A 99 1.83 -11.06 21.18
C ASP A 99 2.57 -11.49 19.89
N ALA A 100 2.91 -10.54 19.02
CA ALA A 100 3.68 -10.79 17.80
C ALA A 100 5.08 -11.34 18.10
N THR A 101 5.76 -10.75 19.08
CA THR A 101 7.11 -11.16 19.49
C THR A 101 7.09 -12.53 20.20
N THR A 102 6.06 -12.80 20.99
CA THR A 102 5.90 -14.08 21.73
C THR A 102 5.49 -15.22 20.80
N SER A 103 4.58 -14.96 19.87
CA SER A 103 4.12 -15.95 18.89
C SER A 103 5.11 -16.14 17.73
N GLY A 104 5.99 -15.17 17.50
CA GLY A 104 6.88 -15.14 16.35
C GLY A 104 6.14 -14.95 15.01
N GLN A 105 4.93 -14.41 15.06
CA GLN A 105 4.04 -14.22 13.91
C GLN A 105 3.65 -12.75 13.77
N PRO A 106 3.50 -12.24 12.54
CA PRO A 106 2.97 -10.89 12.32
C PRO A 106 1.49 -10.82 12.72
N THR A 107 1.07 -9.67 13.25
CA THR A 107 -0.32 -9.34 13.57
C THR A 107 -0.88 -8.34 12.55
N GLU A 108 -2.06 -7.77 12.83
CA GLU A 108 -2.69 -6.77 11.98
C GLU A 108 -1.84 -5.50 11.86
N HIS A 109 -1.28 -5.03 12.99
CA HIS A 109 -0.50 -3.79 13.03
C HIS A 109 0.99 -4.00 13.34
N VAL A 110 1.47 -5.23 13.48
CA VAL A 110 2.87 -5.52 13.81
C VAL A 110 3.44 -6.55 12.85
N GLN A 111 4.53 -6.20 12.18
CA GLN A 111 5.32 -7.11 11.39
C GLN A 111 6.56 -7.52 12.18
N VAL A 112 6.94 -8.79 12.05
CA VAL A 112 8.11 -9.36 12.72
C VAL A 112 9.24 -9.64 11.73
N LYS A 113 10.41 -10.01 12.24
CA LYS A 113 11.56 -10.54 11.49
C LYS A 113 12.41 -11.41 12.40
N ASN A 114 13.23 -12.27 11.81
CA ASN A 114 14.15 -13.17 12.53
C ASN A 114 15.47 -12.46 12.90
#